data_AF-A0A949LUT2-F1
#
_entry.id   AF-A0A949LUT2-F1
#
_cell.length_a   1.000
_cell.length_b   1.000
_cell.length_c   1.000
_cell.angle_alpha   90.00
_cell.angle_beta   90.00
_cell.angle_gamma   90.00
#
_symmetry.space_group_name_H-M   'P 1'
#
loop_
_entity.id
_entity.type
_entity.pdbx_description
1 polymer ?
#
loop_
_entity_poly.entity_id
_entity_poly.type
_entity_poly.pdbx_seq_one_letter_code
_entity_poly.pdbx_strand_id
1 'polypeptide(L)'
;MSTPNSPSAAPHSPSGNPFLDATPIGAFAMVMGLSGLALVWGKLANLDWLPGVAGPLAVVFAVIDGLAFVLLLALYAKKWARNHQRVYEEWQHPVKSSFFAAVSVSFALTATVALGAFAPLALPLWVIGAVLQVIAMVMVLNAWIHRESLQPPHATPAWFIPAVANVVLPLAGVRLGFLEISWWFFAVGILFWLVLLT
;
A
#
# COMPACT_ATOMS: atom_id res chain seq x y z
N MET A 1 -29.67 46.17 -33.91
CA MET A 1 -29.89 44.71 -34.00
C MET A 1 -28.95 44.05 -33.02
N SER A 2 -29.49 43.72 -31.85
CA SER A 2 -28.75 43.34 -30.65
C SER A 2 -28.56 41.82 -30.64
N THR A 3 -27.33 41.35 -30.45
CA THR A 3 -27.05 39.93 -30.20
C THR A 3 -27.59 39.54 -28.81
N PRO A 4 -28.25 38.38 -28.64
CA PRO A 4 -28.62 37.90 -27.32
C PRO A 4 -27.40 37.27 -26.65
N ASN A 5 -26.95 37.86 -25.54
CA ASN A 5 -26.00 37.25 -24.61
C ASN A 5 -26.69 36.09 -23.87
N SER A 6 -26.27 34.86 -24.15
CA SER A 6 -26.55 33.71 -23.28
C SER A 6 -25.79 33.90 -21.96
N PRO A 7 -26.42 33.71 -20.77
CA PRO A 7 -25.69 33.73 -19.51
C PRO A 7 -24.75 32.52 -19.45
N SER A 8 -23.45 32.78 -19.39
CA SER A 8 -22.42 31.80 -19.09
C SER A 8 -22.72 31.18 -17.73
N ALA A 9 -23.07 29.89 -17.72
CA ALA A 9 -23.28 29.12 -16.49
C ALA A 9 -21.97 29.11 -15.68
N ALA A 10 -22.04 29.63 -14.46
CA ALA A 10 -20.91 29.64 -13.54
C ALA A 10 -20.40 28.20 -13.30
N PRO A 11 -19.07 27.97 -13.29
CA PRO A 11 -18.53 26.65 -12.99
C PRO A 11 -18.90 26.27 -11.56
N HIS A 12 -19.60 25.16 -11.41
CA HIS A 12 -19.88 24.51 -10.14
C HIS A 12 -18.55 24.27 -9.41
N SER A 13 -18.26 25.07 -8.38
CA SER A 13 -17.12 24.84 -7.50
C SER A 13 -17.42 23.55 -6.73
N PRO A 14 -16.59 22.49 -6.83
CA PRO A 14 -16.82 21.28 -6.05
C PRO A 14 -16.67 21.65 -4.57
N SER A 15 -17.78 21.59 -3.84
CA SER A 15 -17.90 21.86 -2.40
C SER A 15 -17.33 20.70 -1.57
N GLY A 16 -16.06 20.36 -1.81
CA GLY A 16 -15.31 19.34 -1.08
C GLY A 16 -13.87 19.81 -0.89
N ASN A 17 -13.32 19.62 0.32
CA ASN A 17 -11.95 20.03 0.62
C ASN A 17 -10.99 19.26 -0.34
N PRO A 18 -10.25 19.93 -1.25
CA PRO A 18 -9.55 19.28 -2.35
C PRO A 18 -8.56 18.21 -1.88
N PHE A 19 -7.93 18.42 -0.73
CA PHE A 19 -6.98 17.48 -0.13
C PHE A 19 -7.62 16.16 0.32
N LEU A 20 -8.87 16.19 0.79
CA LEU A 20 -9.58 14.99 1.26
C LEU A 20 -10.18 14.18 0.09
N ASP A 21 -10.49 14.82 -1.03
CA ASP A 21 -11.04 14.16 -2.22
C ASP A 21 -9.95 13.78 -3.26
N ALA A 22 -8.70 14.19 -3.02
CA ALA A 22 -7.55 13.94 -3.90
C ALA A 22 -6.42 13.13 -3.25
N THR A 23 -6.65 12.45 -2.13
CA THR A 23 -5.61 11.62 -1.49
C THR A 23 -5.05 10.61 -2.52
N PRO A 24 -3.76 10.72 -2.90
CA PRO A 24 -3.19 9.86 -3.92
C PRO A 24 -2.91 8.49 -3.31
N ILE A 25 -3.06 7.42 -4.10
CA ILE A 25 -2.76 6.08 -3.62
C ILE A 25 -1.30 5.90 -3.17
N GLY A 26 -0.38 6.72 -3.72
CA GLY A 26 1.01 6.76 -3.29
C GLY A 26 1.22 7.21 -1.84
N ALA A 27 0.21 7.80 -1.17
CA ALA A 27 0.29 8.17 0.24
C ALA A 27 0.54 6.96 1.16
N PHE A 28 0.14 5.75 0.75
CA PHE A 28 0.44 4.51 1.48
C PHE A 28 1.95 4.21 1.58
N ALA A 29 2.79 4.80 0.73
CA ALA A 29 4.24 4.71 0.89
C ALA A 29 4.73 5.30 2.22
N MET A 30 4.01 6.28 2.80
CA MET A 30 4.32 6.80 4.13
C MET A 30 4.12 5.73 5.21
N VAL A 31 3.05 4.95 5.13
CA VAL A 31 2.80 3.84 6.06
C VAL A 31 3.91 2.80 5.93
N MET A 32 4.27 2.42 4.70
CA MET A 32 5.37 1.47 4.47
C MET A 32 6.68 1.92 5.12
N GLY A 33 7.02 3.21 5.02
CA GLY A 33 8.21 3.77 5.63
C GLY A 33 8.16 3.78 7.16
N LEU A 34 7.02 4.18 7.74
CA LEU A 34 6.80 4.24 9.19
C LEU A 34 6.83 2.85 9.83
N SER A 35 6.13 1.89 9.22
CA SER A 35 6.17 0.50 9.68
C SER A 35 7.56 -0.12 9.57
N GLY A 36 8.31 0.16 8.48
CA GLY A 36 9.72 -0.23 8.39
C GLY A 36 10.57 0.33 9.54
N LEU A 37 10.39 1.61 9.87
CA LEU A 37 11.08 2.26 10.99
C LEU A 37 10.70 1.62 12.34
N ALA A 38 9.41 1.37 12.57
CA ALA A 38 8.91 0.72 13.77
C ALA A 38 9.50 -0.70 13.94
N LEU A 39 9.56 -1.48 12.85
CA LEU A 39 10.13 -2.83 12.86
C LEU A 39 11.63 -2.83 13.15
N VAL A 40 12.39 -1.89 12.58
CA VAL A 40 13.82 -1.75 12.85
C VAL A 40 14.05 -1.41 14.32
N TRP A 41 13.38 -0.41 14.86
CA TRP A 41 13.50 -0.06 16.29
C TRP A 41 13.06 -1.20 17.21
N GLY A 42 12.00 -1.93 16.86
CA GLY A 42 11.58 -3.13 17.60
C GLY A 42 12.65 -4.22 17.58
N LYS A 43 13.33 -4.40 16.44
CA LYS A 43 14.44 -5.37 16.35
C LYS A 43 15.66 -4.93 17.13
N LEU A 44 16.01 -3.64 17.14
CA LEU A 44 17.09 -3.10 17.97
C LEU A 44 16.80 -3.29 19.47
N ALA A 45 15.55 -3.10 19.89
CA ALA A 45 15.13 -3.34 21.27
C ALA A 45 15.30 -4.82 21.67
N ASN A 46 14.94 -5.75 20.79
CA ASN A 46 15.11 -7.19 21.04
C ASN A 46 16.57 -7.65 21.09
N LEU A 47 17.48 -6.91 20.46
CA LEU A 47 18.93 -7.19 20.46
C LEU A 47 19.69 -6.47 21.58
N ASP A 48 18.98 -5.71 22.43
CA ASP A 48 19.53 -4.93 23.54
C ASP A 48 20.68 -3.97 23.13
N TRP A 49 20.64 -3.46 21.90
CA TRP A 49 21.74 -2.65 21.35
C TRP A 49 21.72 -1.20 21.84
N LEU A 50 20.54 -0.69 22.21
CA LEU A 50 20.27 0.66 22.72
C LEU A 50 19.30 0.58 23.93
N PRO A 51 19.76 0.05 25.07
CA PRO A 51 18.93 -0.17 26.25
C PRO A 51 18.30 1.14 26.72
N GLY A 52 17.01 1.10 27.05
CA GLY A 52 16.23 2.26 27.51
C GLY A 52 15.75 3.23 26.41
N VAL A 53 16.29 3.16 25.19
CA VAL A 53 15.90 4.07 24.09
C VAL A 53 15.14 3.33 22.99
N ALA A 54 15.61 2.14 22.58
CA ALA A 54 15.04 1.46 21.42
C ALA A 54 13.59 1.00 21.63
N GLY A 55 13.26 0.50 22.82
CA GLY A 55 11.90 0.06 23.16
C GLY A 55 10.86 1.18 23.07
N PRO A 56 11.04 2.32 23.78
CA PRO A 56 10.13 3.46 23.69
C PRO A 56 9.95 3.99 22.27
N LEU A 57 11.04 4.12 21.50
CA LEU A 57 10.97 4.57 20.11
C LEU A 57 10.22 3.58 19.23
N ALA A 58 10.41 2.27 19.41
CA ALA A 58 9.65 1.26 18.68
C ALA A 58 8.14 1.41 18.90
N VAL A 59 7.72 1.66 20.15
CA VAL A 59 6.31 1.88 20.49
C VAL A 59 5.79 3.17 19.86
N VAL A 60 6.54 4.27 19.96
CA VAL A 60 6.14 5.56 19.35
C VAL A 60 5.93 5.42 17.85
N PHE A 61 6.88 4.80 17.14
CA PHE A 61 6.75 4.59 15.70
C PHE A 61 5.63 3.61 15.35
N ALA A 62 5.39 2.57 16.16
CA ALA A 62 4.28 1.66 15.95
C ALA A 62 2.91 2.35 16.11
N VAL A 63 2.76 3.26 17.08
CA VAL A 63 1.53 4.04 17.26
C VAL A 63 1.34 5.01 16.10
N ILE A 64 2.39 5.72 15.67
CA ILE A 64 2.33 6.63 14.53
C ILE A 64 1.98 5.86 13.25
N ASP A 65 2.58 4.69 13.02
CA ASP A 65 2.25 3.81 11.90
C ASP A 65 0.77 3.42 11.90
N GLY A 66 0.26 2.90 13.03
CA GLY A 66 -1.13 2.51 13.16
C GLY A 66 -2.11 3.66 12.92
N LEU A 67 -1.82 4.85 13.47
CA LEU A 67 -2.64 6.05 13.24
C LEU A 67 -2.61 6.50 11.78
N ALA A 68 -1.43 6.55 11.17
CA ALA A 68 -1.27 6.91 9.76
C ALA A 68 -1.98 5.91 8.85
N PHE A 69 -1.88 4.61 9.13
CA PHE A 69 -2.54 3.55 8.40
C PHE A 69 -4.07 3.68 8.48
N VAL A 70 -4.63 3.82 9.68
CA VAL A 70 -6.09 3.96 9.86
C VAL A 70 -6.61 5.24 9.19
N LEU A 71 -5.89 6.36 9.33
CA LEU A 71 -6.25 7.62 8.70
C LEU A 71 -6.27 7.49 7.16
N LEU A 72 -5.20 6.96 6.57
CA LEU A 72 -5.10 6.81 5.12
C LEU A 72 -6.10 5.80 4.59
N LEU A 73 -6.34 4.71 5.31
CA LEU A 73 -7.35 3.72 4.95
C LEU A 73 -8.75 4.34 4.96
N ALA A 74 -9.09 5.14 5.97
CA ALA A 74 -10.38 5.82 6.06
C ALA A 74 -10.56 6.87 4.95
N LEU A 75 -9.52 7.67 4.66
CA LEU A 75 -9.54 8.65 3.58
C LEU A 75 -9.70 7.98 2.21
N TYR A 76 -8.96 6.89 1.96
CA TYR A 76 -9.03 6.17 0.71
C TYR A 76 -10.37 5.42 0.55
N ALA A 77 -10.90 4.82 1.62
CA ALA A 77 -12.23 4.20 1.61
C ALA A 77 -13.34 5.22 1.34
N LYS A 78 -13.23 6.44 1.91
CA LYS A 78 -14.15 7.54 1.62
C LYS A 78 -14.05 8.00 0.16
N LYS A 79 -12.83 8.12 -0.38
CA LYS A 79 -12.59 8.45 -1.78
C LYS A 79 -13.18 7.39 -2.71
N TRP A 80 -13.01 6.11 -2.38
CA TRP A 80 -13.64 5.00 -3.07
C TRP A 80 -15.16 5.19 -3.07
N ALA A 81 -15.81 5.24 -1.91
CA ALA A 81 -17.27 5.32 -1.81
C ALA A 81 -17.90 6.55 -2.52
N ARG A 82 -17.20 7.69 -2.57
CA ARG A 82 -17.71 8.91 -3.20
C ARG A 82 -17.39 9.01 -4.69
N ASN A 83 -16.19 8.62 -5.09
CA ASN A 83 -15.63 8.92 -6.41
C ASN A 83 -14.96 7.68 -7.03
N HIS A 84 -15.73 6.59 -7.24
CA HIS A 84 -15.24 5.37 -7.91
C HIS A 84 -14.53 5.68 -9.25
N GLN A 85 -15.01 6.67 -10.00
CA GLN A 85 -14.43 7.07 -11.29
C GLN A 85 -12.96 7.50 -11.16
N ARG A 86 -12.61 8.27 -10.11
CA ARG A 86 -11.22 8.72 -9.90
C ARG A 86 -10.29 7.58 -9.51
N VAL A 87 -10.80 6.61 -8.77
CA VAL A 87 -10.01 5.41 -8.45
C VAL A 87 -9.75 4.58 -9.70
N TYR A 88 -10.75 4.48 -10.58
CA TYR A 88 -10.59 3.83 -11.88
C TYR A 88 -9.58 4.57 -12.79
N GLU A 89 -9.58 5.91 -12.79
CA GLU A 89 -8.56 6.69 -13.49
C GLU A 89 -7.14 6.43 -12.93
N GLU A 90 -6.99 6.33 -11.61
CA GLU A 90 -5.71 5.94 -10.98
C GLU A 90 -5.29 4.51 -11.37
N TRP A 91 -6.24 3.61 -11.52
CA TRP A 91 -6.03 2.24 -11.98
C TRP A 91 -5.60 2.15 -13.45
N GLN A 92 -6.13 3.02 -14.31
CA GLN A 92 -5.75 3.08 -15.72
C GLN A 92 -4.37 3.70 -15.93
N HIS A 93 -3.88 4.49 -14.97
CA HIS A 93 -2.59 5.16 -15.07
C HIS A 93 -1.41 4.16 -14.97
N PRO A 94 -0.43 4.19 -15.90
CA PRO A 94 0.63 3.19 -15.98
C PRO A 94 1.51 3.13 -14.71
N VAL A 95 1.80 4.29 -14.10
CA VAL A 95 2.59 4.37 -12.85
C VAL A 95 1.74 4.16 -11.59
N LYS A 96 0.57 4.81 -11.47
CA LYS A 96 -0.23 4.78 -10.23
C LYS A 96 -0.88 3.43 -9.96
N SER A 97 -1.15 2.63 -10.99
CA SER A 97 -1.68 1.27 -10.87
C SER A 97 -0.80 0.37 -9.99
N SER A 98 0.53 0.51 -10.04
CA SER A 98 1.45 -0.29 -9.23
C SER A 98 1.40 0.07 -7.73
N PHE A 99 1.01 1.30 -7.39
CA PHE A 99 0.83 1.72 -6.00
C PHE A 99 -0.40 1.09 -5.34
N PHE A 100 -1.30 0.44 -6.08
CA PHE A 100 -2.36 -0.37 -5.45
C PHE A 100 -1.78 -1.53 -4.65
N ALA A 101 -0.67 -2.11 -5.08
CA ALA A 101 0.05 -3.09 -4.28
C ALA A 101 0.60 -2.49 -2.97
N ALA A 102 0.93 -1.20 -2.92
CA ALA A 102 1.39 -0.54 -1.69
C ALA A 102 0.34 -0.58 -0.57
N VAL A 103 -0.95 -0.63 -0.90
CA VAL A 103 -2.02 -0.83 0.08
C VAL A 103 -1.85 -2.19 0.76
N SER A 104 -1.67 -3.26 -0.03
CA SER A 104 -1.46 -4.62 0.51
C SER A 104 -0.17 -4.73 1.33
N VAL A 105 0.92 -4.07 0.90
CA VAL A 105 2.17 -3.99 1.66
C VAL A 105 1.95 -3.33 3.01
N SER A 106 1.18 -2.23 3.04
CA SER A 106 0.88 -1.50 4.27
C SER A 106 0.12 -2.40 5.26
N PHE A 107 -0.87 -3.17 4.78
CA PHE A 107 -1.54 -4.18 5.62
C PHE A 107 -0.54 -5.22 6.18
N ALA A 108 0.35 -5.76 5.34
CA ALA A 108 1.32 -6.77 5.74
C ALA A 108 2.34 -6.25 6.76
N LEU A 109 2.86 -5.03 6.55
CA LEU A 109 3.82 -4.40 7.45
C LEU A 109 3.19 -4.00 8.77
N THR A 110 2.02 -3.34 8.74
CA THR A 110 1.28 -2.99 9.96
C THR A 110 0.86 -4.25 10.73
N ALA A 111 0.53 -5.37 10.05
CA ALA A 111 0.32 -6.66 10.72
C ALA A 111 1.59 -7.14 11.43
N THR A 112 2.76 -6.98 10.80
CA THR A 112 4.06 -7.36 11.39
C THR A 112 4.40 -6.49 12.61
N VAL A 113 4.12 -5.18 12.53
CA VAL A 113 4.25 -4.25 13.68
C VAL A 113 3.28 -4.65 14.79
N ALA A 114 2.03 -4.97 14.44
CA ALA A 114 1.01 -5.40 15.38
C ALA A 114 1.39 -6.71 16.10
N LEU A 115 2.14 -7.63 15.49
CA LEU A 115 2.64 -8.82 16.20
C LEU A 115 3.49 -8.48 17.43
N GLY A 116 4.26 -7.39 17.37
CA GLY A 116 5.12 -6.96 18.49
C GLY A 116 4.39 -6.12 19.54
N ALA A 117 3.32 -5.41 19.15
CA ALA A 117 2.60 -4.50 20.03
C ALA A 117 1.23 -5.04 20.50
N PHE A 118 0.42 -5.57 19.58
CA PHE A 118 -0.94 -6.06 19.83
C PHE A 118 -1.29 -7.25 18.91
N ALA A 119 -0.94 -8.46 19.35
CA ALA A 119 -1.07 -9.70 18.57
C ALA A 119 -2.47 -9.99 17.98
N PRO A 120 -3.61 -9.68 18.64
CA PRO A 120 -4.93 -10.00 18.09
C PRO A 120 -5.26 -9.27 16.77
N LEU A 121 -4.65 -8.10 16.52
CA LEU A 121 -4.87 -7.35 15.27
C LEU A 121 -3.99 -7.87 14.12
N ALA A 122 -2.92 -8.61 14.40
CA ALA A 122 -1.99 -9.05 13.37
C ALA A 122 -2.62 -10.02 12.36
N LEU A 123 -3.40 -10.99 12.84
CA LEU A 123 -4.05 -11.97 11.98
C LEU A 123 -5.02 -11.34 10.98
N PRO A 124 -6.04 -10.54 11.38
CA PRO A 124 -6.99 -9.97 10.42
C PRO A 124 -6.30 -9.01 9.44
N LEU A 125 -5.35 -8.20 9.90
CA LEU A 125 -4.57 -7.32 9.02
C LEU A 125 -3.77 -8.11 7.99
N TRP A 126 -3.12 -9.20 8.41
CA TRP A 126 -2.35 -10.04 7.52
C TRP A 126 -3.22 -10.75 6.48
N VAL A 127 -4.36 -11.32 6.89
CA VAL A 127 -5.29 -11.99 5.98
C VAL A 127 -5.81 -11.02 4.91
N ILE A 128 -6.22 -9.80 5.31
CA ILE A 128 -6.65 -8.77 4.36
C ILE A 128 -5.50 -8.40 3.42
N GLY A 129 -4.30 -8.20 3.95
CA GLY A 129 -3.10 -7.91 3.15
C GLY A 129 -2.79 -9.01 2.13
N ALA A 130 -2.85 -10.27 2.55
CA ALA A 130 -2.61 -11.43 1.69
C ALA A 130 -3.63 -11.52 0.55
N VAL A 131 -4.93 -11.36 0.84
CA VAL A 131 -5.98 -11.37 -0.18
C VAL A 131 -5.81 -10.20 -1.15
N LEU A 132 -5.58 -8.99 -0.64
CA LEU A 132 -5.34 -7.81 -1.48
C LEU A 132 -4.11 -7.99 -2.37
N GLN A 133 -3.06 -8.62 -1.86
CA GLN A 133 -1.84 -8.87 -2.62
C GLN A 133 -2.07 -9.88 -3.75
N VAL A 134 -2.82 -10.96 -3.53
CA VAL A 134 -3.17 -11.90 -4.60
C VAL A 134 -3.95 -11.19 -5.70
N ILE A 135 -4.93 -10.35 -5.32
CA ILE A 135 -5.71 -9.55 -6.26
C ILE A 135 -4.78 -8.60 -7.04
N ALA A 136 -3.92 -7.86 -6.34
CA ALA A 136 -2.98 -6.93 -6.96
C ALA A 136 -2.03 -7.63 -7.93
N MET A 137 -1.54 -8.83 -7.57
CA MET A 137 -0.67 -9.64 -8.42
C MET A 137 -1.36 -10.06 -9.72
N VAL A 138 -2.57 -10.61 -9.65
CA VAL A 138 -3.35 -11.00 -10.84
C VAL A 138 -3.62 -9.79 -11.71
N MET A 139 -3.99 -8.67 -11.09
CA MET A 139 -4.29 -7.45 -11.81
C MET A 139 -3.06 -6.85 -12.51
N VAL A 140 -1.87 -6.90 -11.89
CA VAL A 140 -0.61 -6.43 -12.48
C VAL A 140 -0.20 -7.32 -13.65
N LEU A 141 -0.28 -8.65 -13.48
CA LEU A 141 -0.03 -9.60 -14.58
C LEU A 141 -0.97 -9.34 -15.76
N ASN A 142 -2.27 -9.14 -15.48
CA ASN A 142 -3.26 -8.82 -16.50
C ASN A 142 -2.90 -7.51 -17.23
N ALA A 143 -2.47 -6.50 -16.48
CA ALA A 143 -2.05 -5.23 -17.03
C ALA A 143 -0.80 -5.37 -17.92
N TRP A 144 0.20 -6.16 -17.51
CA TRP A 144 1.39 -6.42 -18.33
C TRP A 144 1.07 -7.16 -19.64
N ILE A 145 0.14 -8.11 -19.61
CA ILE A 145 -0.23 -8.89 -20.80
C ILE A 145 -1.04 -8.04 -21.79
N HIS A 146 -1.94 -7.16 -21.32
CA HIS A 146 -2.91 -6.48 -22.18
C HIS A 146 -2.60 -5.01 -22.48
N ARG A 147 -1.65 -4.38 -21.77
CA ARG A 147 -1.34 -2.94 -21.97
C ARG A 147 0.03 -2.78 -22.62
N GLU A 148 0.04 -2.35 -23.87
CA GLU A 148 1.27 -2.01 -24.61
C GLU A 148 2.08 -0.87 -23.94
N SER A 149 1.41 0.00 -23.18
CA SER A 149 2.07 1.06 -22.38
C SER A 149 2.86 0.54 -21.16
N LEU A 150 2.71 -0.75 -20.84
CA LEU A 150 3.47 -1.47 -19.81
C LEU A 150 4.50 -2.43 -20.45
N GLN A 151 5.02 -2.08 -21.62
CA GLN A 151 6.17 -2.78 -22.21
C GLN A 151 7.50 -2.34 -21.54
N PRO A 152 8.53 -3.21 -21.53
CA PRO A 152 9.82 -3.00 -20.84
C PRO A 152 10.51 -1.64 -21.04
N PRO A 153 10.42 -0.96 -22.22
CA PRO A 153 11.06 0.35 -22.41
C PRO A 153 10.54 1.46 -21.48
N HIS A 154 9.36 1.28 -20.88
CA HIS A 154 8.73 2.25 -19.97
C HIS A 154 8.61 1.73 -18.53
N ALA A 155 9.38 0.67 -18.19
CA ALA A 155 9.39 0.11 -16.85
C ALA A 155 9.79 1.19 -15.82
N THR A 156 8.87 1.50 -14.91
CA THR A 156 9.15 2.42 -13.80
C THR A 156 9.47 1.63 -12.55
N PRO A 157 10.30 2.15 -11.62
CA PRO A 157 10.63 1.46 -10.37
C PRO A 157 9.40 1.05 -9.54
N ALA A 158 8.26 1.73 -9.74
CA ALA A 158 7.00 1.39 -9.10
C ALA A 158 6.51 -0.03 -9.42
N TRP A 159 6.94 -0.64 -10.53
CA TRP A 159 6.54 -2.01 -10.89
C TRP A 159 7.14 -3.09 -10.00
N PHE A 160 8.16 -2.76 -9.20
CA PHE A 160 8.68 -3.68 -8.19
C PHE A 160 7.76 -3.79 -6.96
N ILE A 161 6.82 -2.86 -6.75
CA ILE A 161 5.99 -2.86 -5.54
C ILE A 161 5.22 -4.19 -5.34
N PRO A 162 4.55 -4.79 -6.36
CA PRO A 162 3.90 -6.09 -6.22
C PRO A 162 4.89 -7.23 -5.92
N ALA A 163 6.08 -7.22 -6.52
CA ALA A 163 7.12 -8.22 -6.25
C ALA A 163 7.61 -8.14 -4.80
N VAL A 164 7.86 -6.91 -4.32
CA VAL A 164 8.30 -6.63 -2.95
C VAL A 164 7.22 -7.03 -1.94
N ALA A 165 5.96 -6.76 -2.23
CA ALA A 165 4.84 -7.13 -1.35
C ALA A 165 4.77 -8.63 -1.06
N ASN A 166 5.04 -9.46 -2.06
CA ASN A 166 5.14 -10.92 -1.91
C ASN A 166 6.27 -11.35 -0.96
N VAL A 167 7.38 -10.62 -0.91
CA VAL A 167 8.50 -10.90 0.01
C VAL A 167 8.21 -10.40 1.43
N VAL A 168 7.35 -9.38 1.57
CA VAL A 168 7.00 -8.77 2.87
C VAL A 168 5.96 -9.60 3.62
N LEU A 169 4.98 -10.20 2.94
CA LEU A 169 3.92 -11.01 3.59
C LEU A 169 4.44 -12.12 4.53
N PRO A 170 5.49 -12.88 4.19
CA PRO A 170 6.09 -13.88 5.08
C PRO A 170 6.55 -13.34 6.44
N LEU A 171 6.87 -12.05 6.58
CA LEU A 171 7.39 -11.48 7.83
C LEU A 171 6.43 -11.68 9.01
N ALA A 172 5.13 -11.51 8.76
CA ALA A 172 4.08 -11.82 9.73
C ALA A 172 3.53 -13.24 9.55
N GLY A 173 3.40 -13.72 8.31
CA GLY A 173 2.74 -15.00 8.01
C GLY A 173 3.38 -16.21 8.69
N VAL A 174 4.72 -16.26 8.74
CA VAL A 174 5.45 -17.34 9.41
C VAL A 174 5.17 -17.35 10.92
N ARG A 175 5.15 -16.18 11.55
CA ARG A 175 4.89 -16.04 13.00
C ARG A 175 3.43 -16.31 13.36
N LEU A 176 2.51 -16.12 12.41
CA LEU A 176 1.09 -16.43 12.53
C LEU A 176 0.78 -17.92 12.29
N GLY A 177 1.76 -18.73 11.89
CA GLY A 177 1.61 -20.17 11.65
C GLY A 177 1.28 -20.56 10.20
N PHE A 178 1.26 -19.61 9.26
CA PHE A 178 0.99 -19.86 7.85
C PHE A 178 2.29 -20.05 7.05
N LEU A 179 3.05 -21.10 7.37
CA LEU A 179 4.36 -21.33 6.77
C LEU A 179 4.28 -21.60 5.26
N GLU A 180 3.37 -22.48 4.84
CA GLU A 180 3.22 -22.91 3.44
C GLU A 180 2.76 -21.76 2.55
N ILE A 181 1.82 -20.95 3.04
CA ILE A 181 1.33 -19.76 2.33
C ILE A 181 2.44 -18.71 2.24
N SER A 182 3.21 -18.53 3.32
CA SER A 182 4.37 -17.63 3.31
C SER A 182 5.42 -18.10 2.31
N TRP A 183 5.67 -19.41 2.21
CA TRP A 183 6.59 -19.96 1.23
C TRP A 183 6.13 -19.72 -0.21
N TRP A 184 4.83 -19.88 -0.46
CA TRP A 184 4.23 -19.57 -1.76
C TRP A 184 4.42 -18.09 -2.13
N PHE A 185 4.06 -17.15 -1.23
CA PHE A 185 4.28 -15.72 -1.46
C PHE A 185 5.76 -15.42 -1.70
N PHE A 186 6.66 -15.95 -0.87
CA PHE A 186 8.10 -15.74 -1.02
C PHE A 186 8.62 -16.22 -2.39
N ALA A 187 8.28 -17.46 -2.79
CA ALA A 187 8.72 -18.02 -4.07
C ALA A 187 8.21 -17.21 -5.26
N VAL A 188 6.94 -16.81 -5.23
CA VAL A 188 6.35 -15.96 -6.28
C VAL A 188 7.03 -14.59 -6.32
N GLY A 189 7.31 -13.99 -5.15
CA GLY A 189 8.05 -12.73 -5.06
C GLY A 189 9.42 -12.78 -5.73
N ILE A 190 10.20 -13.83 -5.45
CA ILE A 190 11.51 -14.04 -6.09
C ILE A 190 11.38 -14.24 -7.60
N LEU A 191 10.40 -15.01 -8.07
CA LEU A 191 10.16 -15.19 -9.50
C LEU A 191 9.85 -13.87 -10.20
N PHE A 192 8.92 -13.08 -9.65
CA PHE A 192 8.60 -11.75 -10.18
C PHE A 192 9.83 -10.83 -10.19
N TRP A 193 10.65 -10.89 -9.15
CA TRP A 193 11.85 -10.09 -9.05
C TRP A 193 12.86 -10.42 -10.15
N LEU A 194 13.10 -11.72 -10.42
CA LEU A 194 13.99 -12.15 -11.49
C LEU A 194 13.49 -11.72 -12.86
N VAL A 195 12.20 -11.89 -13.14
CA VAL A 195 11.58 -11.48 -14.42
C VAL A 195 11.68 -9.97 -14.65
N LEU A 196 11.58 -9.16 -13.59
CA LEU A 196 11.70 -7.70 -13.69
C LEU A 196 13.14 -7.21 -13.90
N LEU A 197 14.14 -8.04 -13.56
CA LEU A 197 15.55 -7.71 -13.73
C LEU A 197 16.10 -8.13 -15.11
N THR A 198 15.36 -8.93 -15.87
CA THR A 198 15.72 -9.42 -17.21
C THR A 198 15.03 -8.62 -18.29
#